data_AF-T1I7J8-F1
#
_entry.id   AF-T1I7J8-F1
#
_cell.length_a   1.000
_cell.length_b   1.000
_cell.length_c   1.000
_cell.angle_alpha   90.00
_cell.angle_beta   90.00
_cell.angle_gamma   90.00
#
_symmetry.space_group_name_H-M   'P 1'
#
loop_
_entity.id
_entity.type
_entity.pdbx_description
1 polymer ?
#
loop_
_entity_poly.entity_id
_entity_poly.type
_entity_poly.pdbx_seq_one_letter_code
_entity_poly.pdbx_strand_id
1 'polypeptide(L)'
;MAVLRFGDKRGSFKNCKNVLEKLGIHGVSDQDCANVRYICECVTRRAAHLASAGVATLINKMNVESVTVGVDGTLYRKHPYFHDLMIDKILDLISPNVKAIDFI
;
A
#
# COMPACT_ATOMS: atom_id res chain seq x y z
N MET A 1 7.39 -0.46 9.66
CA MET A 1 7.17 0.20 8.33
C MET A 1 8.45 0.79 7.72
N ALA A 2 9.65 0.38 8.16
CA ALA A 2 10.92 0.93 7.67
C ALA A 2 11.44 0.22 6.40
N VAL A 3 10.99 -1.00 6.10
CA VAL A 3 11.50 -1.81 4.99
C VAL A 3 10.98 -1.36 3.62
N LEU A 4 9.81 -0.72 3.60
CA LEU A 4 9.13 -0.27 2.37
C LEU A 4 9.45 1.18 1.99
N ARG A 5 10.25 1.90 2.78
CA ARG A 5 10.82 3.18 2.35
C ARG A 5 11.96 2.88 1.36
N PHE A 6 11.57 2.57 0.12
CA PHE A 6 12.47 2.39 -1.01
C PHE A 6 13.05 3.72 -1.47
N GLY A 7 13.95 4.29 -0.67
CA GLY A 7 14.96 5.23 -1.17
C GLY A 7 16.10 4.52 -1.90
N ASP A 8 16.16 3.19 -1.84
CA ASP A 8 17.17 2.40 -2.54
C ASP A 8 16.81 2.24 -4.02
N LYS A 9 17.76 2.63 -4.88
CA LYS A 9 17.72 2.33 -6.31
C LYS A 9 17.57 0.83 -6.53
N ARG A 10 17.01 0.44 -7.68
CA ARG A 10 16.89 -0.96 -8.09
C ARG A 10 18.26 -1.65 -8.00
N GLY A 11 18.35 -2.76 -7.27
CA GLY A 11 19.61 -3.48 -7.01
C GLY A 11 20.40 -3.02 -5.77
N SER A 12 19.96 -1.99 -5.06
CA SER A 12 20.51 -1.60 -3.76
C SER A 12 19.61 -2.07 -2.61
N PHE A 13 20.22 -2.53 -1.52
CA PHE A 13 19.53 -3.02 -0.32
C PHE A 13 20.03 -2.38 0.98
N LYS A 14 20.70 -1.22 0.90
CA LYS A 14 21.31 -0.55 2.05
C LYS A 14 20.30 -0.29 3.18
N ASN A 15 19.12 0.23 2.86
CA ASN A 15 18.11 0.51 3.87
C ASN A 15 17.52 -0.77 4.46
N CYS A 16 17.31 -1.80 3.63
CA CYS A 16 16.83 -3.10 4.09
C CYS A 16 17.83 -3.72 5.09
N LYS A 17 19.12 -3.77 4.73
CA LYS A 17 20.21 -4.24 5.59
C LYS A 17 20.25 -3.48 6.92
N ASN A 18 20.22 -2.15 6.89
CA ASN A 18 20.22 -1.33 8.10
C ASN A 18 19.01 -1.60 9.02
N VAL A 19 17.83 -1.89 8.44
CA VAL A 19 16.65 -2.24 9.23
C VAL A 19 16.80 -3.63 9.83
N LEU A 20 17.28 -4.60 9.06
CA LEU A 20 17.52 -5.97 9.54
C LEU A 20 18.58 -6.00 10.65
N GLU A 21 19.66 -5.24 10.52
CA GLU A 21 20.67 -5.09 11.58
C GLU A 21 20.09 -4.51 12.88
N LYS A 22 19.24 -3.48 12.79
CA LYS A 22 18.54 -2.92 13.95
C LYS A 22 17.57 -3.90 14.62
N LEU A 23 17.13 -4.92 13.89
CA LEU A 23 16.31 -6.01 14.41
C LEU A 23 17.15 -7.18 14.94
N GLY A 24 18.49 -7.07 14.94
CA GLY A 24 19.40 -8.13 15.40
C GLY A 24 19.63 -9.23 14.36
N ILE A 25 19.26 -9.00 13.09
CA ILE A 25 19.46 -9.94 12.00
C ILE A 25 20.71 -9.52 11.22
N HIS A 26 21.81 -10.24 11.43
CA HIS A 26 23.13 -9.92 10.88
C HIS A 26 23.50 -10.85 9.73
N GLY A 27 24.51 -10.45 8.94
CA GLY A 27 25.07 -11.29 7.87
C GLY A 27 24.12 -11.55 6.70
N VAL A 28 23.09 -10.72 6.52
CA VAL A 28 22.07 -10.91 5.48
C VAL A 28 22.62 -10.66 4.07
N SER A 29 22.26 -11.55 3.14
CA SER A 29 22.60 -11.42 1.73
C SER A 29 21.69 -10.42 1.02
N ASP A 30 22.07 -10.01 -0.19
CA ASP A 30 21.19 -9.22 -1.06
C ASP A 30 19.94 -10.02 -1.46
N GLN A 31 20.04 -11.34 -1.57
CA GLN A 31 18.89 -12.21 -1.86
C GLN A 31 17.88 -12.21 -0.70
N ASP A 32 18.35 -12.23 0.54
CA ASP A 32 17.47 -12.13 1.72
C ASP A 32 16.72 -10.80 1.69
N CYS A 33 17.42 -9.71 1.39
CA CYS A 33 16.82 -8.39 1.27
C CYS A 33 15.79 -8.30 0.13
N ALA A 34 16.06 -8.96 -1.01
CA ALA A 34 15.11 -9.06 -2.11
C ALA A 34 13.84 -9.81 -1.71
N ASN A 35 13.99 -10.93 -0.99
CA ASN A 35 12.87 -11.72 -0.48
C ASN A 35 12.03 -10.92 0.52
N VAL A 36 12.67 -10.23 1.48
CA VAL A 36 11.98 -9.38 2.45
C VAL A 36 11.21 -8.26 1.75
N ARG A 37 11.81 -7.62 0.73
CA ARG A 37 11.13 -6.62 -0.11
C ARG A 37 9.87 -7.19 -0.75
N TYR A 38 9.99 -8.36 -1.38
CA TYR A 38 8.86 -9.01 -2.06
C TYR A 38 7.73 -9.35 -1.09
N ILE A 39 8.06 -9.92 0.08
CA ILE A 39 7.08 -10.21 1.14
C ILE A 39 6.34 -8.94 1.56
N CYS A 40 7.09 -7.85 1.81
CA CYS A 40 6.50 -6.59 2.21
C CYS A 40 5.57 -6.00 1.13
N GLU A 41 5.93 -6.13 -0.14
CA GLU A 41 5.09 -5.73 -1.28
C GLU A 41 3.78 -6.53 -1.32
N CYS A 42 3.87 -7.87 -1.20
CA CYS A 42 2.70 -8.74 -1.16
C CYS A 42 1.76 -8.39 0.00
N VAL A 43 2.31 -8.16 1.20
CA VAL A 43 1.53 -7.81 2.39
C VAL A 43 0.84 -6.46 2.22
N THR A 44 1.55 -5.43 1.75
CA THR A 44 0.96 -4.10 1.49
C THR A 44 -0.13 -4.19 0.43
N ARG A 45 0.13 -4.84 -0.71
CA ARG A 45 -0.88 -4.97 -1.78
C ARG A 45 -2.15 -5.64 -1.26
N ARG A 46 -2.01 -6.73 -0.52
CA ARG A 46 -3.15 -7.42 0.10
C ARG A 46 -3.90 -6.51 1.06
N ALA A 47 -3.19 -5.76 1.92
CA ALA A 47 -3.81 -4.85 2.88
C ALA A 47 -4.58 -3.72 2.17
N ALA A 48 -3.98 -3.10 1.15
CA ALA A 48 -4.62 -2.07 0.34
C ALA A 48 -5.89 -2.61 -0.34
N HIS A 49 -5.80 -3.76 -1.01
CA HIS A 49 -6.96 -4.35 -1.69
C HIS A 49 -8.12 -4.72 -0.75
N LEU A 50 -7.82 -5.24 0.43
CA LEU A 50 -8.85 -5.56 1.43
C LEU A 50 -9.54 -4.28 1.94
N ALA A 51 -8.78 -3.22 2.19
CA ALA A 51 -9.36 -1.92 2.56
C ALA A 51 -10.22 -1.34 1.42
N SER A 52 -9.74 -1.41 0.17
CA SER A 52 -10.47 -0.99 -1.02
C SER A 52 -11.80 -1.70 -1.18
N ALA A 53 -11.84 -3.03 -0.97
CA ALA A 53 -13.09 -3.79 -1.05
C ALA A 53 -14.14 -3.30 -0.05
N GLY A 54 -13.73 -2.98 1.18
CA GLY A 54 -14.62 -2.40 2.19
C GLY A 54 -15.17 -1.03 1.76
N VAL A 55 -14.29 -0.13 1.30
CA VAL A 55 -14.68 1.21 0.85
C VAL A 55 -15.58 1.15 -0.39
N ALA A 56 -15.22 0.36 -1.40
CA ALA A 56 -16.01 0.17 -2.61
C ALA A 56 -17.41 -0.39 -2.29
N THR A 57 -17.52 -1.31 -1.34
CA THR A 57 -18.81 -1.85 -0.90
C THR A 57 -19.72 -0.74 -0.34
N LEU A 58 -19.17 0.16 0.47
CA LEU A 58 -19.94 1.29 1.02
C LEU A 58 -20.38 2.26 -0.07
N ILE A 59 -19.47 2.64 -0.97
CA ILE A 59 -19.77 3.52 -2.11
C ILE A 59 -20.89 2.94 -2.97
N ASN A 60 -20.77 1.66 -3.34
CA ASN A 60 -21.79 0.97 -4.14
C ASN A 60 -23.14 0.90 -3.41
N LYS A 61 -23.13 0.69 -2.09
CA LYS A 61 -24.35 0.67 -1.27
C LYS A 61 -25.03 2.03 -1.17
N MET A 62 -24.25 3.12 -1.14
CA MET A 62 -24.79 4.48 -1.07
C MET A 62 -25.53 4.88 -2.35
N ASN A 63 -25.15 4.29 -3.51
CA ASN A 63 -25.80 4.51 -4.81
C ASN A 63 -25.93 6.00 -5.17
N VAL A 64 -24.84 6.75 -5.00
CA VAL A 64 -24.71 8.17 -5.35
C VAL A 64 -23.77 8.33 -6.55
N GLU A 65 -23.98 9.38 -7.35
CA GLU A 65 -23.14 9.64 -8.53
C GLU A 65 -21.77 10.24 -8.18
N SER A 66 -21.62 10.86 -7.01
CA SER A 66 -20.38 11.49 -6.55
C SER A 66 -20.15 11.24 -5.07
N VAL A 67 -18.91 10.93 -4.69
CA VAL A 67 -18.52 10.65 -3.31
C VAL A 67 -17.10 11.16 -3.02
N THR A 68 -16.93 11.76 -1.84
CA THR A 68 -15.60 12.09 -1.30
C THR A 68 -15.32 11.21 -0.09
N VAL A 69 -14.18 10.53 -0.09
CA VAL A 69 -13.75 9.64 0.99
C VAL A 69 -12.64 10.32 1.77
N GLY A 70 -12.91 10.64 3.05
CA GLY A 70 -11.87 11.11 3.97
C GLY A 70 -11.02 9.95 4.47
N VAL A 71 -9.70 10.02 4.28
CA VAL A 71 -8.77 8.95 4.66
C VAL A 71 -7.69 9.47 5.61
N ASP A 72 -7.67 8.91 6.82
CA ASP A 72 -6.61 9.15 7.80
C ASP A 72 -5.87 7.85 8.14
N GLY A 73 -4.62 7.99 8.58
CA GLY A 73 -3.77 6.88 9.01
C GLY A 73 -2.32 7.00 8.55
N THR A 74 -1.38 6.67 9.45
CA THR A 74 0.05 6.77 9.15
C THR A 74 0.50 5.81 8.04
N LEU A 75 -0.18 4.67 7.88
CA LEU A 75 0.11 3.73 6.80
C LEU A 75 -0.21 4.36 5.44
N TYR A 76 -1.44 4.87 5.28
CA TYR A 76 -1.88 5.55 4.08
C TYR A 76 -0.99 6.74 3.73
N ARG A 77 -0.65 7.59 4.72
CA ARG A 77 0.17 8.78 4.49
C ARG A 77 1.66 8.53 4.26
N LYS A 78 2.25 7.52 4.91
CA LYS A 78 3.72 7.34 4.92
C LYS A 78 4.21 6.20 4.05
N HIS A 79 3.33 5.29 3.61
CA HIS A 79 3.72 4.19 2.75
C HIS A 79 3.70 4.63 1.28
N PRO A 80 4.79 4.46 0.53
CA PRO A 80 4.95 5.07 -0.79
C PRO A 80 3.95 4.61 -1.85
N TYR A 81 3.34 3.43 -1.69
CA TYR A 81 2.43 2.85 -2.68
C TYR A 81 1.02 2.56 -2.14
N PHE A 82 0.74 2.85 -0.86
CA PHE A 82 -0.51 2.36 -0.27
C PHE A 82 -1.72 3.11 -0.82
N HIS A 83 -1.58 4.42 -0.99
CA HIS A 83 -2.59 5.28 -1.61
C HIS A 83 -2.96 4.79 -3.01
N ASP A 84 -1.98 4.71 -3.91
CA ASP A 84 -2.19 4.30 -5.31
C ASP A 84 -2.83 2.91 -5.39
N LEU A 85 -2.28 1.91 -4.69
CA LEU A 85 -2.82 0.54 -4.67
C LEU A 85 -4.27 0.50 -4.14
N MET A 86 -4.59 1.35 -3.17
CA MET A 86 -5.93 1.42 -2.61
C MET A 86 -6.91 2.05 -3.60
N ILE A 87 -6.55 3.17 -4.22
CA ILE A 87 -7.40 3.88 -5.19
C ILE A 87 -7.62 3.02 -6.42
N ASP A 88 -6.57 2.48 -7.02
CA ASP A 88 -6.65 1.62 -8.21
C ASP A 88 -7.65 0.48 -7.97
N LYS A 89 -7.55 -0.18 -6.80
CA LYS A 89 -8.45 -1.27 -6.47
C LYS A 89 -9.87 -0.82 -6.15
N ILE A 90 -10.09 0.39 -5.64
CA ILE A 90 -11.45 0.93 -5.45
C ILE A 90 -12.08 1.15 -6.83
N LEU A 91 -11.36 1.77 -7.77
CA LEU A 91 -11.83 2.04 -9.12
C LEU A 91 -12.20 0.75 -9.88
N ASP A 92 -11.46 -0.34 -9.66
CA ASP A 92 -11.79 -1.66 -10.21
C ASP A 92 -13.09 -2.27 -9.66
N LEU A 93 -13.56 -1.85 -8.48
CA LEU A 93 -14.64 -2.50 -7.72
C LEU A 93 -15.94 -1.67 -7.63
N ILE A 94 -15.89 -0.37 -7.92
CA ILE A 94 -17.06 0.50 -7.84
C ILE A 94 -17.98 0.35 -9.07
N SER A 95 -19.27 0.63 -8.88
CA SER A 95 -20.27 0.60 -9.94
C SER A 95 -20.01 1.68 -11.00
N PRO A 96 -20.25 1.40 -12.29
CA PRO A 96 -20.16 2.40 -13.37
C PRO A 96 -21.08 3.63 -13.17
N ASN A 97 -22.08 3.54 -12.29
CA ASN A 97 -22.97 4.66 -11.98
C ASN A 97 -22.28 5.77 -11.15
N VAL A 98 -21.14 5.47 -10.52
CA VAL A 98 -20.33 6.45 -9.80
C VAL A 98 -19.51 7.23 -10.82
N LYS A 99 -19.80 8.52 -10.98
CA LYS A 99 -19.19 9.40 -11.99
C LYS A 99 -17.97 10.13 -11.46
N ALA A 100 -17.92 10.40 -10.15
CA ALA A 100 -16.82 11.13 -9.52
C ALA A 100 -16.48 10.52 -8.15
N ILE A 101 -15.18 10.37 -7.88
CA ILE A 101 -14.66 9.95 -6.59
C ILE A 101 -13.40 10.75 -6.24
N ASP A 102 -13.42 11.36 -5.06
CA ASP A 102 -12.30 12.13 -4.53
C ASP A 102 -11.83 11.55 -3.19
N PHE A 103 -10.55 11.71 -2.89
CA PHE A 103 -9.94 11.26 -1.62
C PHE A 103 -9.27 12.44 -0.94
N ILE A 104 -9.62 12.71 0.32
CA ILE A 104 -9.10 13.83 1.13
C ILE A 104 -8.42 13.35 2.41
#